data_AF-A0A352NSV3-F1
#
_entry.id   AF-A0A352NSV3-F1
#
_cell.length_a   1.000
_cell.length_b   1.000
_cell.length_c   1.000
_cell.angle_alpha   90.00
_cell.angle_beta   90.00
_cell.angle_gamma   90.00
#
_symmetry.space_group_name_H-M   'P 1'
#
loop_
_entity.id
_entity.type
_entity.pdbx_description
1 polymer ?
#
loop_
_entity_poly.entity_id
_entity_poly.type
_entity_poly.pdbx_seq_one_letter_code
_entity_poly.pdbx_strand_id
1 'polypeptide(L)'
;MKIILLGPPGAGKGTQAKFISREYSIPHISTGDIFRKNISEKTSLGVKAKKYLDAGKLVPDEITIGIMKNRLDMDDCKNGFLLDGFYDPYRK
;
A
#
# COMPACT_ATOMS: atom_id res chain seq x y z
N MET A 1 6.92 -4.87 -15.33
CA MET A 1 7.95 -4.21 -14.49
C MET A 1 7.45 -4.14 -13.05
N LYS A 2 8.23 -4.49 -12.03
CA LYS A 2 7.78 -4.45 -10.61
C LYS A 2 8.79 -3.64 -9.79
N ILE A 3 8.35 -2.53 -9.21
CA ILE A 3 9.23 -1.54 -8.55
C ILE A 3 8.80 -1.35 -7.10
N ILE A 4 9.78 -1.25 -6.20
CA ILE A 4 9.57 -0.83 -4.80
C ILE A 4 10.33 0.47 -4.58
N LEU A 5 9.64 1.52 -4.13
CA LEU A 5 10.24 2.79 -3.73
C LEU A 5 10.42 2.87 -2.22
N LEU A 6 11.67 2.96 -1.79
CA LEU A 6 12.09 3.12 -0.41
C LEU A 6 12.78 4.46 -0.20
N GLY A 7 12.66 5.00 1.00
CA GLY A 7 13.30 6.27 1.38
C GLY A 7 12.53 6.99 2.48
N PRO A 8 13.18 7.93 3.19
CA PRO A 8 12.57 8.61 4.32
C PRO A 8 11.39 9.50 3.92
N PRO A 9 10.53 9.89 4.88
CA PRO A 9 9.58 10.99 4.70
C PRO A 9 10.26 12.23 4.11
N GLY A 10 9.60 12.91 3.18
CA GLY A 10 10.15 14.13 2.56
C GLY A 10 11.18 13.91 1.45
N ALA A 11 11.67 12.68 1.21
CA ALA A 11 12.66 12.38 0.17
C ALA A 11 12.17 12.50 -1.29
N GLY A 12 10.94 13.00 -1.52
CA GLY A 12 10.39 13.15 -2.87
C GLY A 12 9.90 11.85 -3.54
N LYS A 13 9.75 10.74 -2.79
CA LYS A 13 9.27 9.45 -3.33
C LYS A 13 7.99 9.58 -4.14
N GLY A 14 6.97 10.28 -3.61
CA GLY A 14 5.69 10.45 -4.31
C GLY A 14 5.83 11.20 -5.64
N THR A 15 6.78 12.14 -5.74
CA THR A 15 7.10 12.83 -6.99
C THR A 15 7.68 11.86 -8.01
N GLN A 16 8.67 11.05 -7.59
CA GLN A 16 9.28 10.04 -8.44
C GLN A 16 8.31 8.92 -8.81
N ALA A 17 7.46 8.48 -7.88
CA ALA A 17 6.43 7.47 -8.09
C ALA A 17 5.48 7.86 -9.25
N LYS A 18 5.04 9.12 -9.28
CA LYS A 18 4.20 9.65 -10.37
C LYS A 18 4.91 9.64 -11.72
N PHE A 19 6.18 10.02 -11.75
CA PHE A 19 6.98 10.02 -12.98
C PHE A 19 7.17 8.58 -13.51
N ILE A 20 7.63 7.67 -12.65
CA ILE A 20 7.87 6.26 -13.00
C ILE A 20 6.56 5.55 -13.40
N SER A 21 5.47 5.79 -12.66
CA SER A 21 4.16 5.21 -12.98
C SER A 21 3.68 5.61 -14.37
N ARG A 22 3.87 6.87 -14.77
CA ARG A 22 3.54 7.37 -16.12
C ARG A 22 4.45 6.77 -17.18
N GLU A 23 5.76 6.84 -16.98
CA GLU A 23 6.75 6.38 -17.96
C GLU A 23 6.57 4.89 -18.31
N TYR A 24 6.35 4.05 -17.29
CA TYR A 24 6.19 2.61 -17.48
C TYR A 24 4.74 2.17 -17.62
N SER A 25 3.77 3.10 -17.59
CA SER A 25 2.33 2.81 -17.62
C SER A 25 1.91 1.72 -16.62
N ILE A 26 2.40 1.83 -15.39
CA ILE A 26 2.10 0.91 -14.28
C ILE A 26 1.40 1.63 -13.14
N PRO A 27 0.49 0.99 -12.39
CA PRO A 27 -0.18 1.62 -11.26
C PRO A 27 0.81 1.99 -10.14
N HIS A 28 0.67 3.21 -9.61
CA HIS A 28 1.26 3.61 -8.34
C HIS A 28 0.38 3.12 -7.19
N ILE A 29 0.97 2.29 -6.34
CA ILE A 29 0.33 1.64 -5.21
C ILE A 29 1.01 2.14 -3.93
N SER A 30 0.27 2.88 -3.11
CA SER A 30 0.72 3.33 -1.80
C SER A 30 0.18 2.40 -0.72
N THR A 31 1.07 1.83 0.10
CA THR A 31 0.65 0.90 1.17
C THR A 31 -0.38 1.54 2.11
N GLY A 32 -0.17 2.80 2.50
CA GLY A 32 -1.11 3.54 3.35
C GLY A 32 -2.51 3.71 2.71
N ASP A 33 -2.59 3.94 1.40
CA ASP A 33 -3.87 4.10 0.71
C ASP A 33 -4.63 2.77 0.61
N ILE A 34 -3.93 1.66 0.35
CA ILE A 34 -4.56 0.34 0.32
C ILE A 34 -5.17 0.00 1.68
N PHE A 35 -4.44 0.27 2.77
CA PHE A 35 -4.94 0.04 4.13
C PHE A 35 -6.17 0.90 4.43
N ARG A 36 -6.10 2.22 4.17
CA ARG A 36 -7.24 3.12 4.35
C ARG A 36 -8.46 2.69 3.56
N LYS A 37 -8.29 2.30 2.30
CA LYS A 37 -9.36 1.82 1.42
C LYS A 37 -10.02 0.56 1.97
N ASN A 38 -9.23 -0.45 2.37
CA ASN A 38 -9.77 -1.69 2.94
C ASN A 38 -10.56 -1.44 4.23
N ILE A 39 -10.08 -0.52 5.07
CA ILE A 39 -10.76 -0.12 6.32
C ILE A 39 -12.07 0.62 6.00
N SER A 40 -12.05 1.58 5.08
CA SER A 40 -13.25 2.36 4.71
C SER A 40 -14.32 1.50 4.05
N GLU A 41 -13.92 0.55 3.21
CA GLU A 41 -14.80 -0.39 2.52
C GLU A 41 -15.23 -1.57 3.42
N LYS A 42 -14.73 -1.63 4.65
CA LYS A 42 -15.03 -2.69 5.64
C LYS A 42 -14.80 -4.10 5.08
N THR A 43 -13.72 -4.29 4.32
CA THR A 43 -13.33 -5.63 3.84
C THR A 43 -13.00 -6.54 5.03
N SER A 44 -13.06 -7.86 4.86
CA SER A 44 -12.80 -8.78 5.97
C SER A 44 -11.41 -8.56 6.60
N LEU A 45 -10.40 -8.30 5.76
CA LEU A 45 -9.04 -7.96 6.20
C LEU A 45 -8.96 -6.53 6.74
N GLY A 46 -9.68 -5.56 6.16
CA GLY A 46 -9.73 -4.18 6.66
C GLY A 46 -10.32 -4.08 8.06
N VAL A 47 -11.39 -4.82 8.36
CA VAL A 47 -11.99 -4.89 9.70
C VAL A 47 -11.02 -5.50 10.71
N LYS A 48 -10.30 -6.57 10.33
CA LYS A 48 -9.26 -7.17 11.18
C LYS A 48 -8.13 -6.17 11.43
N ALA A 49 -7.60 -5.54 10.38
CA ALA A 49 -6.54 -4.54 10.48
C ALA A 49 -6.94 -3.40 11.41
N LYS A 50 -8.15 -2.84 11.23
CA LYS A 50 -8.68 -1.74 12.05
C LYS A 50 -8.62 -2.04 13.55
N LYS A 51 -8.93 -3.27 13.99
CA LYS A 51 -8.86 -3.65 15.41
C LYS A 51 -7.46 -3.49 16.02
N TYR A 52 -6.42 -3.80 15.26
CA TYR A 52 -5.04 -3.62 15.73
C TYR A 52 -4.66 -2.14 15.76
N LEU A 53 -5.05 -1.39 14.73
CA LEU A 53 -4.75 0.04 14.61
C LEU A 53 -5.43 0.87 15.68
N ASP A 54 -6.72 0.64 15.93
CA ASP A 54 -7.48 1.30 17.01
C ASP A 54 -6.85 1.01 18.39
N ALA A 55 -6.20 -0.14 18.55
CA ALA A 55 -5.49 -0.54 19.76
C ALA A 55 -4.03 -0.04 19.82
N GLY A 56 -3.56 0.72 18.84
CA GLY A 56 -2.17 1.18 18.74
C GLY A 56 -1.15 0.07 18.49
N LYS A 57 -1.61 -1.09 18.01
CA LYS A 57 -0.80 -2.29 17.77
C LYS A 57 -0.42 -2.40 16.30
N LEU A 58 0.71 -3.05 16.06
CA LEU A 58 1.11 -3.47 14.71
C LEU A 58 0.10 -4.46 14.13
N VAL A 59 -0.20 -4.29 12.84
CA VAL A 59 -1.04 -5.24 12.10
C VAL A 59 -0.20 -6.48 11.78
N PRO A 60 -0.68 -7.69 12.10
CA PRO A 60 0.03 -8.93 11.76
C PRO A 60 0.34 -9.08 10.28
N ASP A 61 1.50 -9.68 9.97
CA ASP A 61 1.98 -9.88 8.60
C ASP A 61 0.98 -10.60 7.71
N GLU A 62 0.29 -11.63 8.21
CA GLU A 62 -0.71 -12.36 7.44
C GLU A 62 -1.83 -11.45 6.91
N ILE A 63 -2.27 -10.47 7.71
CA ILE A 63 -3.28 -9.50 7.31
C ILE A 63 -2.68 -8.53 6.30
N THR A 64 -1.48 -8.02 6.57
CA THR A 64 -0.76 -7.10 5.69
C THR A 64 -0.52 -7.72 4.31
N ILE A 65 0.02 -8.94 4.25
CA ILE A 65 0.27 -9.71 3.03
C ILE A 65 -1.05 -9.99 2.31
N GLY A 66 -2.11 -10.36 3.03
CA GLY A 66 -3.43 -10.59 2.43
C GLY A 66 -3.99 -9.35 1.75
N ILE A 67 -3.90 -8.19 2.40
CA ILE A 67 -4.34 -6.90 1.84
C ILE A 67 -3.54 -6.56 0.58
N MET A 68 -2.22 -6.75 0.64
CA MET A 68 -1.32 -6.50 -0.48
C MET A 68 -1.61 -7.43 -1.66
N LYS A 69 -1.76 -8.73 -1.42
CA LYS A 69 -2.05 -9.72 -2.45
C LYS A 69 -3.34 -9.39 -3.19
N ASN A 70 -4.42 -9.09 -2.46
CA ASN A 70 -5.69 -8.70 -3.07
C ASN A 70 -5.56 -7.49 -4.00
N ARG A 71 -4.71 -6.52 -3.66
CA ARG A 71 -4.47 -5.34 -4.51
C ARG A 71 -3.63 -5.69 -5.74
N LEU A 72 -2.58 -6.49 -5.57
CA LEU A 72 -1.66 -6.86 -6.64
C LEU A 72 -2.26 -7.88 -7.62
N ASP A 73 -3.31 -8.60 -7.22
CA ASP A 73 -4.05 -9.54 -8.08
C ASP A 73 -5.08 -8.84 -9.01
N MET A 74 -5.27 -7.52 -8.89
CA MET A 74 -6.15 -6.75 -9.78
C MET A 74 -5.59 -6.65 -11.21
N ASP A 75 -6.49 -6.52 -12.20
CA ASP A 75 -6.13 -6.52 -13.63
C ASP A 75 -5.12 -5.45 -14.03
N ASP A 76 -5.18 -4.27 -13.41
CA ASP A 76 -4.27 -3.15 -13.67
C ASP A 76 -2.82 -3.44 -13.25
N CYS A 77 -2.60 -4.44 -12.39
CA CYS A 77 -1.28 -4.84 -11.90
C CYS A 77 -0.63 -5.95 -12.72
N LYS A 78 -1.35 -6.56 -13.68
CA LYS A 78 -0.86 -7.71 -14.48
C LYS A 78 0.44 -7.39 -15.22
N ASN A 79 0.55 -6.17 -15.76
CA ASN A 79 1.73 -5.74 -16.54
C ASN A 79 2.83 -5.11 -15.65
N GLY A 80 2.57 -4.92 -14.37
CA GLY A 80 3.49 -4.33 -13.44
C GLY A 80 2.84 -3.45 -12.39
N PHE A 81 3.63 -2.96 -11.46
CA PHE A 81 3.20 -2.02 -10.43
C PHE A 81 4.42 -1.32 -9.82
N LEU A 82 4.17 -0.15 -9.25
CA LEU A 82 5.10 0.55 -8.37
C LEU A 82 4.51 0.58 -6.96
N LEU A 83 5.23 -0.02 -6.01
CA LEU A 83 4.88 0.01 -4.61
C LEU A 83 5.65 1.12 -3.89
N ASP A 84 4.94 2.09 -3.33
CA ASP A 84 5.49 3.21 -2.57
C ASP A 84 5.18 3.07 -1.07
N GLY A 85 6.25 3.11 -0.29
CA GLY A 85 6.19 3.23 1.15
C GLY A 85 6.00 1.90 1.87
N PHE A 86 6.70 1.78 2.99
CA PHE A 86 6.35 0.86 4.05
C PHE A 86 5.33 1.56 4.97
N TYR A 87 4.30 0.83 5.38
CA TYR A 87 3.28 1.33 6.28
C TYR A 87 3.89 1.65 7.64
N ASP A 88 3.88 2.92 8.04
CA ASP A 88 4.15 3.35 9.42
C ASP A 88 2.80 3.55 10.13
N PRO A 89 2.41 2.64 11.04
CA PRO A 89 1.14 2.74 11.77
C PRO A 89 1.01 3.97 12.66
N TYR A 90 2.10 4.69 12.92
CA TYR A 90 2.14 5.83 13.84
C TYR A 90 2.16 7.19 13.15
N ARG A 91 2.05 7.21 11.81
CA ARG A 91 2.02 8.45 11.05
C ARG A 91 0.65 9.11 11.17
N LYS A 92 0.53 10.02 12.16
CA LYS A 92 -0.57 10.97 12.32
C LYS A 92 -0.73 11.87 11.10
#